data_AF-A0A2A5DI86-F1
#
_entry.id   AF-A0A2A5DI86-F1
#
_cell.length_a   1.000
_cell.length_b   1.000
_cell.length_c   1.000
_cell.angle_alpha   90.00
_cell.angle_beta   90.00
_cell.angle_gamma   90.00
#
_symmetry.space_group_name_H-M   'P 1'
#
loop_
_entity.id
_entity.type
_entity.pdbx_description
1 polymer ?
#
loop_
_entity_poly.entity_id
_entity_poly.type
_entity_poly.pdbx_seq_one_letter_code
_entity_poly.pdbx_strand_id
1 'polypeptide(L)'
;MGAFIYVDSSMNSTNKLITLSIAQGIIDNAISNFGKTGFIVKDIQIDNTLDPGVSPTNGDSFLVTDVLNLNTNFGVISGVENNDIIKYSSSGSEFLIDFNASIIGAGALCSVVDETKVYYFTGSLWGSLGLYVDHLELINIGTNSHNQIDTFIATKSQASGLAPLDSGSKVPLANLPDSVKTGSEFKGTWNASTNSPTLIDGTGANGDYYRVNVAGSQDLGSGSITYSIGDIVVYNGTSLDWEKVGGDGSVTSVAGKTGVVILDADDISETGSNKILTSTERTNISTSKTHESNNGSDHGDVVLKDGSRSFTAPQTGVAPTADLHLSTKKYVDDKGLKQYTAGVSLISGDWCYRSESDGKMYKTDASAESTSKGLISVCTETISINNTGAFRLVDDFTTTGLTADREYFLSTTAGAITSTKPTGSSEIVRSVGYSTSTTNLHVKISTTYIELVA
;
A
#
# COMPACT_ATOMS: atom_id res chain seq x y z
N MET A 1 9.72 46.85 61.54
CA MET A 1 9.19 45.56 62.03
C MET A 1 7.94 45.82 62.84
N GLY A 2 6.79 45.29 62.45
CA GLY A 2 5.59 45.35 63.28
C GLY A 2 5.69 44.33 64.41
N ALA A 3 5.67 44.77 65.66
CA ALA A 3 5.47 43.88 66.79
C ALA A 3 4.01 43.38 66.73
N PHE A 4 3.81 42.12 66.35
CA PHE A 4 2.48 41.51 66.40
C PHE A 4 2.23 40.96 67.79
N ILE A 5 1.34 41.62 68.54
CA ILE A 5 0.84 41.13 69.83
C ILE A 5 -0.31 40.17 69.52
N TYR A 6 -0.16 38.89 69.87
CA TYR A 6 -1.22 37.91 69.76
C TYR A 6 -2.21 38.09 70.92
N VAL A 7 -3.40 38.61 70.61
CA VAL A 7 -4.49 38.71 71.59
C VAL A 7 -5.31 37.43 71.50
N ASP A 8 -5.34 36.66 72.59
CA ASP A 8 -6.13 35.42 72.68
C ASP A 8 -7.61 35.71 72.33
N SER A 9 -8.15 34.89 71.42
CA SER A 9 -9.52 34.98 70.96
C SER A 9 -10.52 34.81 72.11
N SER A 10 -10.13 34.16 73.21
CA SER A 10 -10.94 33.88 74.40
C SER A 10 -11.23 35.10 75.30
N MET A 11 -10.54 36.23 75.14
CA MET A 11 -10.74 37.40 76.01
C MET A 11 -12.02 38.19 75.68
N ASN A 12 -12.76 38.62 76.71
CA ASN A 12 -13.96 39.46 76.58
C ASN A 12 -13.61 40.87 76.05
N SER A 13 -14.59 41.58 75.50
CA SER A 13 -14.39 42.86 74.80
C SER A 13 -13.78 43.95 75.68
N THR A 14 -14.13 44.01 76.97
CA THR A 14 -13.56 44.94 77.95
C THR A 14 -12.08 44.63 78.21
N ASN A 15 -11.73 43.36 78.39
CA ASN A 15 -10.36 42.93 78.61
C ASN A 15 -9.51 43.12 77.35
N LYS A 16 -10.06 42.89 76.15
CA LYS A 16 -9.37 43.20 74.89
C LYS A 16 -9.07 44.70 74.77
N LEU A 17 -10.01 45.57 75.12
CA LEU A 17 -9.82 47.03 75.06
C LEU A 17 -8.78 47.52 76.07
N ILE A 18 -8.77 46.95 77.27
CA ILE A 18 -7.76 47.24 78.31
C ILE A 18 -6.38 46.77 77.86
N THR A 19 -6.26 45.54 77.35
CA THR A 19 -4.99 44.99 76.85
C THR A 19 -4.48 45.78 75.63
N LEU A 20 -5.36 46.20 74.72
CA LEU A 20 -5.01 47.06 73.59
C LEU A 20 -4.57 48.46 74.06
N SER A 21 -5.24 49.04 75.05
CA SER A 21 -4.89 50.36 75.61
C SER A 21 -3.56 50.31 76.37
N ILE A 22 -3.26 49.21 77.08
CA ILE A 22 -1.98 48.99 77.75
C ILE A 22 -0.87 48.79 76.71
N ALA A 23 -1.11 47.93 75.70
CA ALA A 23 -0.15 47.71 74.62
C ALA A 23 0.12 49.00 73.82
N GLN A 24 -0.91 49.75 73.49
CA GLN A 24 -0.80 51.05 72.82
C GLN A 24 -0.06 52.04 73.72
N GLY A 25 -0.33 52.10 75.02
CA GLY A 25 0.41 52.95 75.96
C GLY A 25 1.90 52.57 76.09
N ILE A 26 2.23 51.28 76.03
CA ILE A 26 3.62 50.79 76.02
C ILE A 26 4.32 51.16 74.71
N ILE A 27 3.63 50.99 73.57
CA ILE A 27 4.13 51.34 72.25
C ILE A 27 4.29 52.85 72.11
N ASP A 28 3.33 53.65 72.55
CA ASP A 28 3.37 55.11 72.53
C ASP A 28 4.47 55.63 73.47
N ASN A 29 4.71 54.97 74.61
CA ASN A 29 5.85 55.28 75.50
C ASN A 29 7.18 54.93 74.83
N ALA A 30 7.28 53.75 74.18
CA ALA A 30 8.46 53.35 73.43
C ALA A 30 8.76 54.28 72.23
N ILE A 31 7.73 54.73 71.52
CA ILE A 31 7.82 55.68 70.40
C ILE A 31 8.11 57.10 70.92
N SER A 32 7.51 57.52 72.04
CA SER A 32 7.78 58.82 72.69
C SER A 32 9.22 58.92 73.22
N ASN A 33 9.82 57.80 73.63
CA ASN A 33 11.22 57.73 74.04
C ASN A 33 12.18 57.63 72.85
N PHE A 34 11.68 57.20 71.69
CA PHE A 34 12.41 57.25 70.42
C PHE A 34 12.64 58.72 70.01
N GLY A 35 13.78 59.27 70.44
CA GLY A 35 14.17 60.66 70.18
C GLY A 35 14.24 61.59 71.41
N LYS A 36 13.98 61.10 72.63
CA LYS A 36 14.21 61.87 73.87
C LYS A 36 15.17 61.21 74.88
N THR A 37 15.50 59.92 74.72
CA THR A 37 16.45 59.17 75.56
C THR A 37 17.48 58.36 74.77
N GLY A 38 17.58 58.56 73.46
CA GLY A 38 18.61 57.91 72.63
C GLY A 38 19.98 58.49 72.93
N PHE A 39 20.84 57.74 73.60
CA PHE A 39 22.22 58.15 73.82
C PHE A 39 23.01 57.99 72.52
N ILE A 40 23.76 59.01 72.15
CA ILE A 40 24.76 58.90 71.09
C ILE A 40 26.10 58.84 71.81
N VAL A 41 26.71 57.68 71.82
CA VAL A 41 28.04 57.47 72.42
C VAL A 41 29.08 57.55 71.31
N LYS A 42 30.25 58.11 71.60
CA LYS A 42 31.38 58.12 70.68
C LYS A 42 31.86 56.72 70.35
N ASP A 43 31.93 55.88 71.38
CA ASP A 43 32.43 54.51 71.25
C ASP A 43 32.00 53.66 72.47
N ILE A 44 32.22 52.35 72.40
CA ILE A 44 31.92 51.38 73.45
C ILE A 44 33.22 50.90 74.10
N GLN A 45 33.37 51.15 75.40
CA GLN A 45 34.48 50.63 76.19
C GLN A 45 34.25 49.16 76.52
N ILE A 46 34.97 48.28 75.83
CA ILE A 46 34.99 46.83 76.06
C ILE A 46 36.19 46.36 76.88
N ASP A 47 37.26 47.14 76.92
CA ASP A 47 38.52 46.88 77.64
C ASP A 47 39.31 48.20 77.84
N ASN A 48 40.61 48.16 78.14
CA ASN A 48 41.42 49.36 78.39
C ASN A 48 42.01 50.03 77.13
N THR A 49 41.71 49.52 75.93
CA THR A 49 42.35 49.96 74.68
C THR A 49 41.74 51.25 74.13
N LEU A 50 40.45 51.47 74.35
CA LEU A 50 39.77 52.69 73.95
C LEU A 50 40.13 53.84 74.90
N ASP A 51 40.79 54.84 74.35
CA ASP A 51 41.29 56.03 75.05
C ASP A 51 40.37 57.23 74.74
N PRO A 52 39.74 57.89 75.74
CA PRO A 52 38.93 59.09 75.53
C PRO A 52 39.77 60.32 75.11
N GLY A 53 41.10 60.20 75.09
CA GLY A 53 42.07 61.23 74.76
C GLY A 53 42.48 62.04 75.99
N VAL A 54 43.63 62.73 75.89
CA VAL A 54 44.16 63.60 76.97
C VAL A 54 43.38 64.91 77.16
N SER A 55 42.39 65.19 76.31
CA SER A 55 41.52 66.38 76.37
C SER A 55 40.16 66.08 75.71
N PRO A 56 39.29 65.30 76.38
CA PRO A 56 37.96 64.99 75.87
C PRO A 56 37.12 66.28 75.72
N THR A 57 36.21 66.28 74.74
CA THR A 57 35.32 67.42 74.48
C THR A 57 34.09 67.34 75.37
N ASN A 58 33.57 68.49 75.81
CA ASN A 58 32.35 68.54 76.60
C ASN A 58 31.19 67.82 75.89
N GLY A 59 30.61 66.83 76.55
CA GLY A 59 29.52 66.03 76.00
C GLY A 59 29.94 64.74 75.29
N ASP A 60 31.24 64.43 75.24
CA ASP A 60 31.72 63.13 74.78
C ASP A 60 31.18 62.02 75.70
N SER A 61 30.42 61.09 75.13
CA SER A 61 29.78 60.00 75.87
C SER A 61 30.32 58.63 75.44
N PHE A 62 30.40 57.68 76.37
CA PHE A 62 30.90 56.33 76.11
C PHE A 62 30.04 55.30 76.84
N LEU A 63 29.77 54.18 76.19
CA LEU A 63 29.10 53.04 76.84
C LEU A 63 30.16 52.16 77.52
N VAL A 64 30.05 51.95 78.82
CA VAL A 64 30.97 51.12 79.60
C VAL A 64 30.42 49.70 79.70
N THR A 65 31.12 48.71 79.14
CA THR A 65 30.73 47.29 79.24
C THR A 65 31.66 46.47 80.13
N ASP A 66 32.89 46.94 80.36
CA ASP A 66 33.82 46.40 81.35
C ASP A 66 34.43 47.53 82.20
N VAL A 67 33.82 47.77 83.36
CA VAL A 67 34.23 48.80 84.32
C VAL A 67 35.56 48.49 85.01
N LEU A 68 35.94 47.21 85.11
CA LEU A 68 37.16 46.79 85.80
C LEU A 68 38.41 47.09 84.97
N ASN A 69 38.26 47.23 83.66
CA ASN A 69 39.34 47.50 82.72
C ASN A 69 39.15 48.84 81.99
N LEU A 70 38.61 49.87 82.65
CA LEU A 70 38.54 51.22 82.06
C LEU A 70 39.94 51.78 81.77
N ASN A 71 40.08 52.45 80.62
CA ASN A 71 41.30 53.21 80.34
C ASN A 71 41.52 54.31 81.40
N THR A 72 42.77 54.49 81.84
CA THR A 72 43.10 55.43 82.92
C THR A 72 42.75 56.89 82.62
N ASN A 73 42.64 57.27 81.34
CA ASN A 73 42.30 58.63 80.93
C ASN A 73 40.81 58.97 81.17
N PHE A 74 39.94 58.00 81.47
CA PHE A 74 38.60 58.27 81.98
C PHE A 74 38.59 58.82 83.42
N GLY A 75 39.70 58.66 84.16
CA GLY A 75 39.80 59.05 85.56
C GLY A 75 38.96 58.15 86.49
N VAL A 76 38.72 58.63 87.71
CA VAL A 76 37.89 57.92 88.69
C VAL A 76 36.45 58.41 88.58
N ILE A 77 35.55 57.51 88.21
CA ILE A 77 34.11 57.79 88.08
C ILE A 77 33.39 57.14 89.26
N SER A 78 32.74 57.94 90.10
CA SER A 78 32.07 57.41 91.30
C SER A 78 30.77 56.69 90.93
N GLY A 79 30.64 55.42 91.32
CA GLY A 79 29.40 54.64 91.19
C GLY A 79 29.10 54.08 89.80
N VAL A 80 30.07 54.11 88.87
CA VAL A 80 29.91 53.52 87.54
C VAL A 80 29.89 52.00 87.62
N GLU A 81 28.98 51.38 86.87
CA GLU A 81 28.83 49.93 86.74
C GLU A 81 28.84 49.51 85.26
N ASN A 82 28.90 48.21 85.00
CA ASN A 82 28.76 47.70 83.64
C ASN A 82 27.39 48.05 83.06
N ASN A 83 27.38 48.42 81.78
CA ASN A 83 26.25 48.91 80.98
C ASN A 83 25.84 50.36 81.22
N ASP A 84 26.53 51.11 82.08
CA ASP A 84 26.33 52.55 82.23
C ASP A 84 26.87 53.33 81.03
N ILE A 85 26.29 54.50 80.77
CA ILE A 85 26.83 55.46 79.81
C ILE A 85 27.39 56.63 80.60
N ILE A 86 28.67 56.91 80.38
CA ILE A 86 29.38 58.03 81.00
C ILE A 86 29.51 59.17 80.00
N LYS A 87 29.61 60.41 80.50
CA LYS A 87 29.72 61.63 79.70
C LYS A 87 30.69 62.61 80.31
N TYR A 88 31.56 63.18 79.47
CA TYR A 88 32.53 64.17 79.92
C TYR A 88 31.87 65.54 80.16
N SER A 89 32.15 66.12 81.33
CA SER A 89 31.73 67.46 81.72
C SER A 89 32.93 68.40 81.86
N SER A 90 33.03 69.39 80.98
CA SER A 90 34.09 70.40 81.01
C SER A 90 34.03 71.31 82.24
N SER A 91 32.86 71.47 82.88
CA SER A 91 32.73 72.29 84.09
C SER A 91 33.36 71.65 85.33
N GLY A 92 33.39 70.31 85.38
CA GLY A 92 34.05 69.54 86.44
C GLY A 92 35.40 68.94 86.02
N SER A 93 35.72 68.99 84.72
CA SER A 93 36.85 68.26 84.12
C SER A 93 36.85 66.77 84.46
N GLU A 94 35.67 66.16 84.49
CA GLU A 94 35.45 64.77 84.91
C GLU A 94 34.39 64.07 84.05
N PHE A 95 34.42 62.73 84.03
CA PHE A 95 33.35 61.91 83.48
C PHE A 95 32.30 61.64 84.55
N LEU A 96 31.04 61.83 84.20
CA LEU A 96 29.87 61.59 85.05
C LEU A 96 28.96 60.55 84.42
N ILE A 97 28.17 59.84 85.22
CA ILE A 97 27.18 58.88 84.72
C ILE A 97 26.00 59.66 84.10
N ASP A 98 25.79 59.47 82.80
CA ASP A 98 24.70 60.05 82.00
C ASP A 98 23.51 59.06 81.90
N PHE A 99 23.81 57.76 81.88
CA PHE A 99 22.84 56.66 82.00
C PHE A 99 23.29 55.68 83.08
N ASN A 100 22.44 55.43 84.07
CA ASN A 100 22.65 54.39 85.06
C ASN A 100 21.74 53.18 84.75
N ALA A 101 22.35 52.08 84.30
CA ALA A 101 21.67 50.87 83.87
C ALA A 101 20.89 50.20 85.01
N SER A 102 21.45 50.24 86.22
CA SER A 102 20.87 49.66 87.44
C SER A 102 19.64 50.42 87.95
N ILE A 103 19.50 51.71 87.61
CA ILE A 103 18.37 52.56 88.02
C ILE A 103 17.27 52.61 86.96
N ILE A 104 17.63 52.79 85.68
CA ILE A 104 16.65 53.11 84.63
C ILE A 104 15.95 51.84 84.08
N GLY A 105 16.57 50.67 84.21
CA GLY A 105 15.99 49.40 83.76
C GLY A 105 15.93 49.26 82.22
N ALA A 106 15.28 48.20 81.74
CA ALA A 106 15.23 47.86 80.31
C ALA A 106 14.56 48.95 79.44
N GLY A 107 14.95 49.02 78.16
CA GLY A 107 14.31 49.86 77.14
C GLY A 107 15.09 51.09 76.71
N ALA A 108 16.28 51.33 77.26
CA ALA A 108 17.17 52.38 76.77
C ALA A 108 17.72 52.04 75.36
N LEU A 109 17.94 53.07 74.55
CA LEU A 109 18.53 52.95 73.22
C LEU A 109 19.84 53.74 73.17
N CYS A 110 20.84 53.19 72.50
CA CYS A 110 22.15 53.79 72.32
C CYS A 110 22.62 53.58 70.88
N SER A 111 23.22 54.59 70.25
CA SER A 111 23.91 54.43 68.97
C SER A 111 25.36 54.89 69.11
N VAL A 112 26.26 54.22 68.42
CA VAL A 112 27.68 54.60 68.39
C VAL A 112 27.92 55.56 67.21
N VAL A 113 28.71 56.61 67.44
CA VAL A 113 29.12 57.54 66.37
C VAL A 113 29.80 56.74 65.25
N ASP A 114 29.46 57.06 64.00
CA ASP A 114 29.98 56.39 62.79
C ASP A 114 29.62 54.90 62.66
N GLU A 115 28.84 54.32 63.58
CA GLU A 115 28.19 53.02 63.37
C GLU A 115 26.77 53.17 62.83
N THR A 116 26.35 52.22 61.99
CA THR A 116 24.97 52.11 61.50
C THR A 116 24.04 51.32 62.44
N LYS A 117 24.55 50.94 63.62
CA LYS A 117 23.87 50.08 64.58
C LYS A 117 23.21 50.91 65.69
N VAL A 118 21.99 50.51 66.04
CA VAL A 118 21.33 50.94 67.27
C VAL A 118 21.37 49.77 68.24
N TYR A 119 21.78 50.02 69.47
CA TYR A 119 21.78 49.09 70.58
C TYR A 119 20.57 49.35 71.48
N TYR A 120 20.01 48.30 72.06
CA TYR A 120 18.91 48.34 73.00
C TYR A 120 19.30 47.65 74.31
N PHE A 121 19.04 48.30 75.44
CA PHE A 121 19.32 47.74 76.75
C PHE A 121 18.16 46.83 77.18
N THR A 122 18.47 45.56 77.41
CA THR A 122 17.50 44.51 77.79
C THR A 122 17.11 44.56 79.28
N GLY A 123 17.75 45.41 80.08
CA GLY A 123 17.68 45.39 81.55
C GLY A 123 18.85 44.62 82.18
N SER A 124 19.70 43.96 81.38
CA SER A 124 20.91 43.29 81.87
C SER A 124 22.12 43.45 80.93
N LEU A 125 21.88 43.62 79.64
CA LEU A 125 22.91 43.78 78.60
C LEU A 125 22.40 44.67 77.45
N TRP A 126 23.31 45.37 76.78
CA TRP A 126 23.07 46.00 75.48
C TRP A 126 23.12 44.99 74.32
N GLY A 127 21.99 44.79 73.63
CA GLY A 127 21.90 44.00 72.39
C GLY A 127 21.79 44.89 71.16
N SER A 128 22.19 44.42 69.98
CA SER A 128 21.99 45.18 68.74
C SER A 128 20.55 45.03 68.24
N LEU A 129 19.93 46.14 67.85
CA LEU A 129 18.64 46.17 67.16
C LEU A 129 18.89 45.84 65.68
N GLY A 130 18.75 44.56 65.33
CA GLY A 130 19.10 44.03 64.01
C GLY A 130 18.31 44.66 62.86
N LEU A 131 18.95 45.55 62.10
CA LEU A 131 18.45 46.02 60.79
C LEU A 131 19.03 45.23 59.60
N TYR A 132 19.85 44.21 59.86
CA TYR A 132 20.27 43.20 58.88
C TYR A 132 20.29 41.84 59.58
N VAL A 133 19.42 40.92 59.16
CA VAL A 133 19.55 39.50 59.49
C VAL A 133 20.36 38.89 58.35
N ASP A 134 21.52 38.31 58.67
CA ASP A 134 22.27 37.53 57.69
C ASP A 134 21.38 36.38 57.19
N HIS A 135 21.43 36.08 55.90
CA HIS A 135 20.68 34.98 55.30
C HIS A 135 21.03 33.62 55.95
N LEU A 136 22.18 33.50 56.62
CA LEU A 136 22.55 32.35 57.44
C LEU A 136 21.66 32.13 58.67
N GLU A 137 20.98 33.18 59.16
CA GLU A 137 20.16 33.13 60.38
C GLU A 137 18.65 33.05 60.08
N LEU A 138 18.26 32.96 58.81
CA LEU A 138 16.88 32.73 58.40
C LEU A 138 16.56 31.22 58.43
N ILE A 139 15.53 30.83 59.20
CA ILE A 139 14.98 29.46 59.16
C ILE A 139 14.43 29.22 57.74
N ASN A 140 14.99 28.23 57.05
CA ASN A 140 14.62 27.89 55.67
C ASN A 140 13.14 27.47 55.57
N ILE A 141 12.39 28.05 54.61
CA ILE A 141 10.97 27.75 54.33
C ILE A 141 10.83 26.51 53.41
N GLY A 142 11.93 26.02 52.82
CA GLY A 142 11.98 24.79 51.99
C GLY A 142 12.84 23.66 52.59
N THR A 143 12.82 22.48 51.96
CA THR A 143 13.59 21.29 52.41
C THR A 143 15.04 21.25 51.93
N ASN A 144 15.42 22.08 50.97
CA ASN A 144 16.79 22.17 50.46
C ASN A 144 17.50 23.36 51.13
N SER A 145 18.46 23.09 52.01
CA SER A 145 19.42 24.07 52.53
C SER A 145 20.31 24.64 51.42
N HIS A 146 20.88 25.83 51.64
CA HIS A 146 21.89 26.41 50.73
C HIS A 146 23.04 25.42 50.49
N ASN A 147 23.49 24.71 51.52
CA ASN A 147 24.52 23.69 51.41
C ASN A 147 24.14 22.57 50.42
N GLN A 148 22.89 22.10 50.43
CA GLN A 148 22.42 21.09 49.47
C GLN A 148 22.41 21.61 48.03
N ILE A 149 22.04 22.88 47.83
CA ILE A 149 22.05 23.52 46.50
C ILE A 149 23.47 23.74 46.01
N ASP A 150 24.36 24.25 46.87
CA ASP A 150 25.77 24.46 46.55
C ASP A 150 26.47 23.14 46.21
N THR A 151 26.18 22.09 46.98
CA THR A 151 26.65 20.74 46.72
C THR A 151 26.18 20.25 45.35
N PHE A 152 24.91 20.45 44.99
CA PHE A 152 24.38 20.05 43.69
C PHE A 152 25.02 20.85 42.53
N ILE A 153 25.18 22.17 42.68
CA ILE A 153 25.82 23.03 41.68
C ILE A 153 27.29 22.66 41.49
N ALA A 154 27.98 22.19 42.54
CA ALA A 154 29.34 21.69 42.44
C ALA A 154 29.48 20.40 41.62
N THR A 155 28.38 19.67 41.35
CA THR A 155 28.39 18.45 40.53
C THR A 155 28.39 18.69 39.01
N LYS A 156 28.62 19.94 38.57
CA LYS A 156 28.68 20.27 37.14
C LYS A 156 29.62 19.35 36.39
N SER A 157 29.10 18.75 35.31
CA SER A 157 29.83 17.81 34.45
C SER A 157 30.36 16.54 35.13
N GLN A 158 29.86 16.20 36.32
CA GLN A 158 30.15 14.93 36.99
C GLN A 158 29.08 13.89 36.65
N ALA A 159 29.43 12.61 36.77
CA ALA A 159 28.48 11.51 36.62
C ALA A 159 27.33 11.66 37.63
N SER A 160 26.09 11.41 37.19
CA SER A 160 24.86 11.61 37.99
C SER A 160 24.66 13.04 38.53
N GLY A 161 25.38 14.02 37.99
CA GLY A 161 25.37 15.41 38.41
C GLY A 161 24.66 16.36 37.45
N LEU A 162 24.90 17.65 37.64
CA LEU A 162 24.32 18.72 36.84
C LEU A 162 24.95 18.79 35.43
N ALA A 163 24.13 18.67 34.40
CA ALA A 163 24.53 18.93 33.01
C ALA A 163 24.58 20.45 32.76
N PRO A 164 25.72 21.03 32.35
CA PRO A 164 25.80 22.45 32.02
C PRO A 164 25.18 22.76 30.64
N LEU A 165 24.97 24.05 30.37
CA LEU A 165 24.74 24.58 29.03
C LEU A 165 25.97 25.37 28.55
N ASP A 166 26.25 25.35 27.26
CA ASP A 166 27.24 26.19 26.61
C ASP A 166 26.71 27.62 26.33
N SER A 167 27.54 28.47 25.72
CA SER A 167 27.16 29.85 25.33
C SER A 167 26.03 29.90 24.29
N GLY A 168 25.73 28.79 23.62
CA GLY A 168 24.62 28.63 22.70
C GLY A 168 23.35 28.09 23.36
N SER A 169 23.32 27.95 24.69
CA SER A 169 22.21 27.34 25.44
C SER A 169 21.95 25.87 25.05
N LYS A 170 23.00 25.12 24.70
CA LYS A 170 22.94 23.68 24.40
C LYS A 170 23.73 22.88 25.43
N VAL A 171 23.37 21.62 25.62
CA VAL A 171 24.19 20.70 26.43
C VAL A 171 25.49 20.44 25.67
N PRO A 172 26.68 20.72 26.27
CA PRO A 172 27.95 20.52 25.60
C PRO A 172 28.12 19.07 25.14
N LEU A 173 28.70 18.88 23.96
CA LEU A 173 28.88 17.56 23.36
C LEU A 173 29.67 16.60 24.26
N ALA A 174 30.61 17.11 25.06
CA ALA A 174 31.40 16.36 26.04
C ALA A 174 30.55 15.68 27.13
N ASN A 175 29.36 16.20 27.42
CA ASN A 175 28.43 15.69 28.43
C ASN A 175 27.41 14.69 27.86
N LEU A 176 27.44 14.40 26.55
CA LEU A 176 26.60 13.39 25.93
C LEU A 176 27.31 12.03 25.84
N PRO A 177 26.59 10.91 25.70
CA PRO A 177 27.20 9.60 25.42
C PRO A 177 27.87 9.57 24.05
N ASP A 178 28.96 8.80 23.90
CA ASP A 178 29.69 8.70 22.63
C ASP A 178 28.84 8.15 21.48
N SER A 179 27.82 7.33 21.76
CA SER A 179 26.83 6.88 20.77
C SER A 179 26.01 8.02 20.15
N VAL A 180 25.87 9.14 20.87
CA VAL A 180 25.22 10.36 20.37
C VAL A 180 26.26 11.28 19.72
N LYS A 181 27.49 11.35 20.24
CA LYS A 181 28.59 12.13 19.63
C LYS A 181 29.04 11.59 18.27
N THR A 182 28.99 10.28 18.12
CA THR A 182 29.32 9.54 16.89
C THR A 182 28.06 9.10 16.13
N GLY A 183 26.89 9.64 16.50
CA GLY A 183 25.66 9.43 15.76
C GLY A 183 25.85 9.87 14.32
N SER A 184 25.37 9.07 13.37
CA SER A 184 25.71 9.23 11.96
C SER A 184 25.45 10.65 11.45
N GLU A 185 26.48 11.34 10.96
CA GLU A 185 26.38 12.70 10.43
C GLU A 185 26.23 12.66 8.91
N PHE A 186 25.14 13.20 8.38
CA PHE A 186 24.95 13.27 6.93
C PHE A 186 25.83 14.38 6.34
N LYS A 187 26.85 14.00 5.57
CA LYS A 187 27.80 14.92 4.94
C LYS A 187 27.39 15.38 3.54
N GLY A 188 26.29 14.81 3.01
CA GLY A 188 25.72 15.16 1.72
C GLY A 188 25.81 14.03 0.70
N THR A 189 25.90 14.39 -0.58
CA THR A 189 26.00 13.42 -1.67
C THR A 189 27.45 13.16 -2.08
N TRP A 190 27.75 11.91 -2.46
CA TRP A 190 29.07 11.50 -2.95
C TRP A 190 28.99 10.92 -4.37
N ASN A 191 29.93 11.33 -5.23
CA ASN A 191 30.07 10.80 -6.57
C ASN A 191 31.09 9.65 -6.55
N ALA A 192 30.61 8.41 -6.69
CA ALA A 192 31.46 7.22 -6.69
C ALA A 192 32.23 7.03 -8.00
N SER A 193 31.94 7.75 -9.09
CA SER A 193 32.75 7.67 -10.30
C SER A 193 34.06 8.49 -10.19
N THR A 194 34.03 9.60 -9.46
CA THR A 194 35.17 10.53 -9.33
C THR A 194 35.76 10.59 -7.92
N ASN A 195 35.21 9.84 -6.96
CA ASN A 195 35.50 9.95 -5.53
C ASN A 195 35.45 11.42 -5.05
N SER A 196 34.27 12.02 -5.12
CA SER A 196 34.07 13.45 -4.81
C SER A 196 32.89 13.66 -3.85
N PRO A 197 33.11 14.22 -2.64
CA PRO A 197 34.41 14.56 -2.04
C PRO A 197 35.32 13.33 -1.87
N THR A 198 36.63 13.55 -1.78
CA THR A 198 37.62 12.47 -1.66
C THR A 198 37.46 11.75 -0.33
N LEU A 199 37.04 10.50 -0.41
CA LEU A 199 37.02 9.56 0.70
C LEU A 199 38.25 8.65 0.59
N ILE A 200 38.87 8.38 1.73
CA ILE A 200 39.99 7.46 1.86
C ILE A 200 39.92 6.84 3.25
N ASP A 201 40.23 5.55 3.34
CA ASP A 201 40.33 4.83 4.60
C ASP A 201 41.37 5.51 5.51
N GLY A 202 41.10 5.46 6.81
CA GLY A 202 41.86 6.19 7.82
C GLY A 202 41.52 7.69 7.93
N THR A 203 40.65 8.24 7.07
CA THR A 203 40.24 9.65 7.13
C THR A 203 38.72 9.80 7.19
N GLY A 204 38.21 10.30 8.31
CA GLY A 204 36.79 10.57 8.56
C GLY A 204 36.49 10.68 10.06
N ALA A 205 35.30 11.15 10.43
CA ALA A 205 34.79 11.00 11.80
C ALA A 205 33.81 9.83 11.87
N ASN A 206 33.84 9.04 12.95
CA ASN A 206 32.97 7.87 13.10
C ASN A 206 31.50 8.25 12.87
N GLY A 207 30.84 7.56 11.94
CA GLY A 207 29.44 7.78 11.59
C GLY A 207 29.21 8.83 10.50
N ASP A 208 30.23 9.58 10.03
CA ASP A 208 30.11 10.42 8.83
C ASP A 208 29.59 9.56 7.67
N TYR A 209 28.53 9.99 6.99
CA TYR A 209 28.01 9.26 5.84
C TYR A 209 27.58 10.17 4.69
N TYR A 210 27.77 9.65 3.49
CA TYR A 210 27.30 10.26 2.24
C TYR A 210 26.31 9.35 1.54
N ARG A 211 25.40 9.95 0.77
CA ARG A 211 24.53 9.21 -0.16
C ARG A 211 25.11 9.26 -1.57
N VAL A 212 25.22 8.11 -2.23
CA VAL A 212 25.77 8.02 -3.58
C VAL A 212 24.80 8.64 -4.59
N ASN A 213 25.24 9.65 -5.35
CA ASN A 213 24.43 10.29 -6.40
C ASN A 213 24.82 9.89 -7.83
N VAL A 214 26.03 9.35 -8.00
CA VAL A 214 26.57 8.84 -9.27
C VAL A 214 27.25 7.51 -8.97
N ALA A 215 26.83 6.45 -9.65
CA ALA A 215 27.38 5.10 -9.49
C ALA A 215 28.84 5.03 -9.98
N GLY A 216 29.60 4.09 -9.42
CA GLY A 216 30.99 3.85 -9.76
C GLY A 216 31.62 2.82 -8.84
N SER A 217 32.80 2.34 -9.22
CA SER A 217 33.62 1.50 -8.34
C SER A 217 34.77 2.33 -7.81
N GLN A 218 35.00 2.30 -6.50
CA GLN A 218 36.13 2.97 -5.86
C GLN A 218 36.84 2.03 -4.93
N ASP A 219 38.16 2.11 -4.97
CA ASP A 219 39.02 1.58 -3.92
C ASP A 219 39.36 2.74 -2.99
N LEU A 220 38.83 2.69 -1.77
CA LEU A 220 39.06 3.71 -0.76
C LEU A 220 40.27 3.37 0.13
N GLY A 221 40.91 2.21 -0.07
CA GLY A 221 42.05 1.74 0.71
C GLY A 221 41.96 0.26 1.10
N SER A 222 40.76 -0.31 1.11
CA SER A 222 40.48 -1.70 1.50
C SER A 222 39.98 -2.57 0.35
N GLY A 223 40.23 -2.15 -0.89
CA GLY A 223 39.83 -2.85 -2.11
C GLY A 223 38.66 -2.18 -2.82
N SER A 224 38.49 -2.51 -4.10
CA SER A 224 37.47 -1.90 -4.95
C SER A 224 36.05 -2.35 -4.57
N ILE A 225 35.20 -1.39 -4.20
CA ILE A 225 33.79 -1.58 -3.87
C ILE A 225 32.95 -0.91 -4.97
N THR A 226 31.91 -1.62 -5.45
CA THR A 226 30.94 -1.08 -6.41
C THR A 226 29.77 -0.42 -5.68
N TYR A 227 29.54 0.85 -5.99
CA TYR A 227 28.44 1.66 -5.47
C TYR A 227 27.44 1.99 -6.58
N SER A 228 26.17 1.80 -6.27
CA SER A 228 25.00 2.19 -7.05
C SER A 228 24.46 3.53 -6.55
N ILE A 229 23.73 4.25 -7.41
CA ILE A 229 23.00 5.45 -7.00
C ILE A 229 22.05 5.07 -5.86
N GLY A 230 22.07 5.84 -4.78
CA GLY A 230 21.25 5.63 -3.58
C GLY A 230 21.91 4.81 -2.48
N ASP A 231 23.05 4.16 -2.73
CA ASP A 231 23.85 3.52 -1.68
C ASP A 231 24.30 4.55 -0.64
N ILE A 232 24.58 4.06 0.58
CA ILE A 232 25.18 4.87 1.64
C ILE A 232 26.63 4.39 1.82
N VAL A 233 27.55 5.34 1.91
CA VAL A 233 28.94 5.11 2.31
C VAL A 233 29.15 5.78 3.66
N VAL A 234 29.57 5.01 4.68
CA VAL A 234 29.71 5.46 6.07
C VAL A 234 31.12 5.18 6.58
N TYR A 235 31.70 6.12 7.33
CA TYR A 235 32.99 5.91 7.96
C TYR A 235 32.84 5.17 9.29
N ASN A 236 33.38 3.96 9.38
CA ASN A 236 33.46 3.22 10.63
C ASN A 236 34.79 3.57 11.33
N GLY A 237 34.72 4.43 12.33
CA GLY A 237 35.90 4.86 13.09
C GLY A 237 36.52 3.76 13.97
N THR A 238 35.90 2.58 14.09
CA THR A 238 36.47 1.43 14.80
C THR A 238 37.39 0.61 13.89
N SER A 239 36.93 0.30 12.67
CA SER A 239 37.72 -0.40 11.64
C SER A 239 38.56 0.54 10.77
N LEU A 240 38.36 1.85 10.91
CA LEU A 240 39.05 2.93 10.19
C LEU A 240 38.84 2.90 8.67
N ASP A 241 37.71 2.39 8.20
CA ASP A 241 37.37 2.22 6.79
C ASP A 241 36.02 2.84 6.41
N TRP A 242 35.85 3.14 5.12
CA TRP A 242 34.58 3.55 4.54
C TRP A 242 33.80 2.32 4.07
N GLU A 243 32.73 2.01 4.78
CA GLU A 243 31.89 0.85 4.52
C GLU A 243 30.69 1.22 3.63
N LYS A 244 30.32 0.31 2.72
CA LYS A 244 29.06 0.40 1.98
C LYS A 244 27.92 -0.17 2.81
N VAL A 245 26.94 0.66 3.14
CA VAL A 245 25.66 0.25 3.69
C VAL A 245 24.65 0.22 2.54
N GLY A 246 24.18 -0.99 2.20
CA GLY A 246 23.42 -1.23 0.97
C GLY A 246 22.21 -0.30 0.81
N GLY A 247 22.05 0.27 -0.39
CA GLY A 247 20.84 0.96 -0.82
C GLY A 247 19.91 -0.03 -1.54
N ASP A 248 18.99 -0.62 -0.81
CA ASP A 248 17.93 -1.46 -1.37
C ASP A 248 16.84 -0.60 -2.02
N GLY A 249 17.17 -0.04 -3.18
CA GLY A 249 16.20 0.70 -4.00
C GLY A 249 16.37 0.57 -5.52
N SER A 250 17.44 -0.07 -6.00
CA SER A 250 17.66 -0.25 -7.43
C SER A 250 17.01 -1.53 -7.94
N VAL A 251 16.31 -1.44 -9.07
CA VAL A 251 15.80 -2.62 -9.79
C VAL A 251 17.00 -3.46 -10.24
N THR A 252 17.20 -4.61 -9.59
CA THR A 252 18.31 -5.53 -9.89
C THR A 252 18.17 -6.17 -11.27
N SER A 253 16.95 -6.52 -11.69
CA SER A 253 16.65 -6.94 -13.06
C SER A 253 15.15 -6.97 -13.36
N VAL A 254 14.75 -6.41 -14.50
CA VAL A 254 13.47 -6.67 -15.17
C VAL A 254 13.77 -6.81 -16.66
N ALA A 255 13.67 -8.01 -17.22
CA ALA A 255 14.00 -8.28 -18.63
C ALA A 255 15.39 -7.74 -19.08
N GLY A 256 16.40 -7.79 -18.19
CA GLY A 256 17.74 -7.25 -18.45
C GLY A 256 17.89 -5.73 -18.29
N LYS A 257 16.80 -5.00 -17.98
CA LYS A 257 16.84 -3.57 -17.65
C LYS A 257 17.03 -3.33 -16.14
N THR A 258 17.62 -2.19 -15.81
CA THR A 258 17.81 -1.65 -14.45
C THR A 258 17.41 -0.17 -14.41
N GLY A 259 17.22 0.41 -13.21
CA GLY A 259 16.83 1.82 -13.06
C GLY A 259 15.35 2.09 -13.40
N VAL A 260 15.06 3.17 -14.14
CA VAL A 260 13.69 3.49 -14.61
C VAL A 260 13.32 2.53 -15.73
N VAL A 261 12.38 1.62 -15.46
CA VAL A 261 11.99 0.57 -16.41
C VAL A 261 10.85 1.05 -17.30
N ILE A 262 11.12 1.18 -18.60
CA ILE A 262 10.10 1.31 -19.66
C ILE A 262 10.13 0.00 -20.45
N LEU A 263 8.98 -0.67 -20.56
CA LEU A 263 8.85 -1.94 -21.27
C LEU A 263 8.10 -1.75 -22.60
N ASP A 264 8.51 -2.51 -23.61
CA ASP A 264 7.73 -2.79 -24.80
C ASP A 264 7.51 -4.30 -24.99
N ALA A 265 6.96 -4.68 -26.15
CA ALA A 265 6.65 -6.07 -26.46
C ALA A 265 7.90 -6.96 -26.58
N ASP A 266 9.03 -6.41 -27.01
CA ASP A 266 10.26 -7.19 -27.26
C ASP A 266 10.93 -7.61 -25.94
N ASP A 267 10.57 -6.98 -24.83
CA ASP A 267 11.11 -7.26 -23.49
C ASP A 267 10.53 -8.49 -22.81
N ILE A 268 9.45 -9.03 -23.34
CA ILE A 268 8.74 -10.15 -22.73
C ILE A 268 8.93 -11.37 -23.63
N SER A 269 9.70 -12.33 -23.13
CA SER A 269 9.94 -13.57 -23.87
C SER A 269 8.66 -14.38 -24.05
N GLU A 270 8.39 -14.78 -25.28
CA GLU A 270 7.33 -15.73 -25.57
C GLU A 270 7.70 -17.14 -25.10
N THR A 271 6.71 -17.89 -24.64
CA THR A 271 6.84 -19.32 -24.35
C THR A 271 5.82 -20.09 -25.18
N GLY A 272 5.88 -21.42 -25.17
CA GLY A 272 4.86 -22.25 -25.82
C GLY A 272 3.42 -21.99 -25.33
N SER A 273 3.24 -21.34 -24.17
CA SER A 273 1.92 -20.99 -23.61
C SER A 273 1.61 -19.50 -23.62
N ASN A 274 2.63 -18.62 -23.73
CA ASN A 274 2.47 -17.17 -23.71
C ASN A 274 3.05 -16.58 -25.00
N LYS A 275 2.18 -16.09 -25.89
CA LYS A 275 2.56 -15.47 -27.15
C LYS A 275 2.10 -14.01 -27.21
N ILE A 276 3.00 -13.10 -27.58
CA ILE A 276 2.71 -11.70 -27.87
C ILE A 276 2.39 -11.57 -29.36
N LEU A 277 1.11 -11.43 -29.66
CA LEU A 277 0.64 -11.34 -31.03
C LEU A 277 1.05 -10.01 -31.66
N THR A 278 1.70 -10.06 -32.83
CA THR A 278 1.93 -8.87 -33.68
C THR A 278 0.61 -8.25 -34.12
N SER A 279 0.63 -6.97 -34.53
CA SER A 279 -0.57 -6.32 -35.08
C SER A 279 -1.16 -7.06 -36.28
N THR A 280 -0.30 -7.67 -37.11
CA THR A 280 -0.72 -8.53 -38.23
C THR A 280 -1.35 -9.83 -37.75
N GLU A 281 -0.79 -10.51 -36.75
CA GLU A 281 -1.38 -11.74 -36.20
C GLU A 281 -2.70 -11.47 -35.46
N ARG A 282 -2.80 -10.36 -34.71
CA ARG A 282 -4.07 -9.93 -34.12
C ARG A 282 -5.10 -9.61 -35.19
N THR A 283 -4.68 -8.95 -36.27
CA THR A 283 -5.54 -8.69 -37.43
C THR A 283 -5.98 -10.01 -38.02
N ASN A 284 -5.05 -10.93 -38.31
CA ASN A 284 -5.33 -12.25 -38.84
C ASN A 284 -6.26 -13.06 -37.95
N ILE A 285 -6.13 -13.04 -36.62
CA ILE A 285 -7.09 -13.70 -35.70
C ILE A 285 -8.46 -13.01 -35.74
N SER A 286 -8.49 -11.69 -35.78
CA SER A 286 -9.74 -10.91 -35.81
C SER A 286 -10.47 -10.98 -37.17
N THR A 287 -9.73 -11.17 -38.26
CA THR A 287 -10.23 -11.33 -39.63
C THR A 287 -10.42 -12.79 -39.98
N SER A 288 -9.73 -13.72 -39.31
CA SER A 288 -10.00 -15.16 -39.29
C SER A 288 -11.23 -15.41 -38.41
N LYS A 289 -12.37 -14.88 -38.84
CA LYS A 289 -13.70 -15.29 -38.37
C LYS A 289 -14.10 -16.66 -38.92
N THR A 290 -13.15 -17.48 -39.36
CA THR A 290 -13.42 -18.83 -39.84
C THR A 290 -12.63 -19.80 -38.99
N HIS A 291 -13.34 -20.79 -38.49
CA HIS A 291 -12.82 -22.14 -38.49
C HIS A 291 -12.27 -22.46 -39.88
N GLU A 292 -11.04 -22.08 -40.18
CA GLU A 292 -10.20 -22.92 -41.03
C GLU A 292 -9.76 -24.07 -40.11
N SER A 293 -10.68 -25.01 -39.96
CA SER A 293 -10.33 -26.39 -39.67
C SER A 293 -9.09 -26.73 -40.51
N ASN A 294 -8.07 -27.32 -39.88
CA ASN A 294 -7.02 -28.10 -40.55
C ASN A 294 -7.61 -29.34 -41.27
N ASN A 295 -8.74 -29.17 -41.95
CA ASN A 295 -9.45 -30.11 -42.78
C ASN A 295 -10.53 -29.34 -43.55
N GLY A 296 -10.31 -28.97 -44.82
CA GLY A 296 -11.37 -28.30 -45.58
C GLY A 296 -11.15 -27.96 -47.04
N SER A 297 -9.92 -27.77 -47.52
CA SER A 297 -9.68 -27.45 -48.93
C SER A 297 -8.31 -27.90 -49.47
N ASP A 298 -7.98 -29.19 -49.31
CA ASP A 298 -6.99 -29.84 -50.19
C ASP A 298 -7.60 -30.28 -51.54
N HIS A 299 -8.91 -30.18 -51.70
CA HIS A 299 -9.57 -30.41 -52.97
C HIS A 299 -9.72 -29.07 -53.71
N GLY A 300 -8.81 -28.81 -54.66
CA GLY A 300 -8.85 -27.64 -55.56
C GLY A 300 -10.12 -27.50 -56.42
N ASP A 301 -11.11 -28.38 -56.26
CA ASP A 301 -12.34 -28.48 -57.07
C ASP A 301 -13.59 -27.89 -56.40
N VAL A 302 -13.51 -27.39 -55.16
CA VAL A 302 -14.64 -26.79 -54.43
C VAL A 302 -14.41 -25.29 -54.27
N VAL A 303 -15.14 -24.49 -55.05
CA VAL A 303 -15.18 -23.03 -54.89
C VAL A 303 -16.45 -22.65 -54.15
N LEU A 304 -16.32 -21.81 -53.12
CA LEU A 304 -17.45 -21.16 -52.48
C LEU A 304 -18.01 -20.11 -53.44
N LYS A 305 -19.17 -20.38 -54.02
CA LYS A 305 -20.02 -19.33 -54.61
C LYS A 305 -21.20 -19.19 -53.67
N ASP A 306 -21.62 -17.95 -53.37
CA ASP A 306 -22.81 -17.62 -52.56
C ASP A 306 -22.95 -18.18 -51.13
N GLY A 307 -21.87 -18.72 -50.55
CA GLY A 307 -21.89 -19.25 -49.18
C GLY A 307 -22.35 -20.72 -49.08
N SER A 308 -22.58 -21.38 -50.23
CA SER A 308 -22.74 -22.83 -50.30
C SER A 308 -21.50 -23.51 -50.92
N ARG A 309 -21.13 -24.70 -50.43
CA ARG A 309 -20.04 -25.50 -51.01
C ARG A 309 -20.58 -26.27 -52.22
N SER A 310 -20.09 -25.96 -53.42
CA SER A 310 -20.46 -26.67 -54.66
C SER A 310 -19.21 -27.07 -55.46
N PHE A 311 -19.31 -28.17 -56.23
CA PHE A 311 -18.26 -28.57 -57.18
C PHE A 311 -18.31 -27.72 -58.44
N THR A 312 -17.14 -27.40 -58.97
CA THR A 312 -17.01 -26.49 -60.12
C THR A 312 -17.36 -27.15 -61.47
N ALA A 313 -17.44 -28.49 -61.52
CA ALA A 313 -17.84 -29.29 -62.69
C ALA A 313 -18.33 -30.71 -62.30
N PRO A 314 -19.05 -31.44 -63.19
CA PRO A 314 -19.38 -32.84 -62.99
C PRO A 314 -18.11 -33.70 -62.84
N GLN A 315 -18.00 -34.43 -61.74
CA GLN A 315 -16.85 -35.27 -61.45
C GLN A 315 -16.97 -36.60 -62.20
N THR A 316 -15.99 -36.92 -63.05
CA THR A 316 -15.99 -38.14 -63.88
C THR A 316 -14.92 -39.11 -63.36
N GLY A 317 -15.26 -40.39 -63.18
CA GLY A 317 -14.28 -41.44 -62.84
C GLY A 317 -14.10 -41.77 -61.35
N VAL A 318 -14.84 -41.14 -60.44
CA VAL A 318 -14.84 -41.52 -59.02
C VAL A 318 -16.08 -42.36 -58.72
N ALA A 319 -15.92 -43.68 -58.66
CA ALA A 319 -16.97 -44.57 -58.19
C ALA A 319 -17.01 -44.53 -56.65
N PRO A 320 -18.19 -44.37 -56.01
CA PRO A 320 -18.28 -44.48 -54.56
C PRO A 320 -17.83 -45.88 -54.12
N THR A 321 -16.95 -45.94 -53.13
CA THR A 321 -16.40 -47.20 -52.57
C THR A 321 -16.93 -47.51 -51.17
N ALA A 322 -17.59 -46.54 -50.52
CA ALA A 322 -18.18 -46.71 -49.20
C ALA A 322 -19.61 -47.27 -49.28
N ASP A 323 -19.94 -48.24 -48.42
CA ASP A 323 -21.22 -48.96 -48.44
C ASP A 323 -22.46 -48.05 -48.40
N LEU A 324 -22.37 -46.91 -47.69
CA LEU A 324 -23.45 -45.92 -47.60
C LEU A 324 -23.67 -45.17 -48.93
N HIS A 325 -22.61 -44.99 -49.71
CA HIS A 325 -22.67 -44.36 -51.02
C HIS A 325 -23.06 -45.38 -52.10
N LEU A 326 -22.68 -46.64 -51.95
CA LEU A 326 -23.18 -47.74 -52.78
C LEU A 326 -24.70 -47.93 -52.60
N SER A 327 -25.21 -47.86 -51.37
CA SER A 327 -26.65 -48.00 -51.10
C SER A 327 -27.47 -46.84 -51.70
N THR A 328 -26.95 -45.61 -51.62
CA THR A 328 -27.57 -44.43 -52.22
C THR A 328 -27.49 -44.48 -53.76
N LYS A 329 -26.37 -44.93 -54.33
CA LYS A 329 -26.25 -45.16 -55.78
C LYS A 329 -27.21 -46.24 -56.27
N LYS A 330 -27.28 -47.37 -55.55
CA LYS A 330 -28.22 -48.47 -55.84
C LYS A 330 -29.67 -48.00 -55.79
N TYR A 331 -30.02 -47.12 -54.84
CA TYR A 331 -31.35 -46.51 -54.80
C TYR A 331 -31.67 -45.68 -56.04
N VAL A 332 -30.70 -44.91 -56.55
CA VAL A 332 -30.87 -44.08 -57.76
C VAL A 332 -30.97 -44.95 -59.01
N ASP A 333 -30.13 -45.98 -59.14
CA ASP A 333 -30.10 -46.86 -60.32
C ASP A 333 -31.31 -47.83 -60.36
N ASP A 334 -31.78 -48.34 -59.21
CA ASP A 334 -32.88 -49.31 -59.13
C ASP A 334 -34.27 -48.66 -59.08
N LYS A 335 -34.35 -47.31 -59.07
CA LYS A 335 -35.62 -46.59 -58.97
C LYS A 335 -36.52 -46.95 -60.15
N GLY A 336 -37.60 -47.70 -59.90
CA GLY A 336 -38.60 -48.11 -60.92
C GLY A 336 -38.49 -49.57 -61.38
N LEU A 337 -37.49 -50.32 -60.90
CA LEU A 337 -37.38 -51.77 -61.10
C LEU A 337 -38.14 -52.54 -60.01
N LYS A 338 -38.81 -53.63 -60.39
CA LYS A 338 -39.40 -54.63 -59.48
C LYS A 338 -38.96 -56.02 -59.88
N GLN A 339 -38.87 -56.89 -58.90
CA GLN A 339 -38.49 -58.30 -59.08
C GLN A 339 -39.75 -59.15 -59.25
N TYR A 340 -39.87 -59.88 -60.36
CA TYR A 340 -40.96 -60.84 -60.59
C TYR A 340 -40.42 -62.15 -61.17
N THR A 341 -41.19 -63.23 -60.99
CA THR A 341 -40.85 -64.55 -61.53
C THR A 341 -41.36 -64.69 -62.96
N ALA A 342 -40.51 -65.17 -63.87
CA ALA A 342 -40.89 -65.39 -65.26
C ALA A 342 -41.69 -66.70 -65.43
N GLY A 343 -42.82 -66.63 -66.13
CA GLY A 343 -43.66 -67.78 -66.46
C GLY A 343 -43.25 -68.48 -67.76
N VAL A 344 -42.43 -67.81 -68.57
CA VAL A 344 -41.76 -68.29 -69.79
C VAL A 344 -40.34 -67.75 -69.82
N SER A 345 -39.48 -68.23 -70.73
CA SER A 345 -38.18 -67.59 -70.93
C SER A 345 -38.35 -66.21 -71.54
N LEU A 346 -37.68 -65.22 -70.94
CA LEU A 346 -37.75 -63.80 -71.32
C LEU A 346 -36.35 -63.25 -71.59
N ILE A 347 -36.28 -62.24 -72.46
CA ILE A 347 -35.08 -61.46 -72.74
C ILE A 347 -35.31 -59.97 -72.46
N SER A 348 -34.21 -59.22 -72.32
CA SER A 348 -34.29 -57.76 -72.16
C SER A 348 -35.05 -57.14 -73.35
N GLY A 349 -36.03 -56.29 -73.05
CA GLY A 349 -36.93 -55.69 -74.04
C GLY A 349 -38.25 -56.44 -74.24
N ASP A 350 -38.42 -57.66 -73.73
CA ASP A 350 -39.70 -58.35 -73.78
C ASP A 350 -40.74 -57.61 -72.91
N TRP A 351 -41.81 -57.17 -73.55
CA TRP A 351 -42.98 -56.64 -72.87
C TRP A 351 -43.77 -57.78 -72.26
N CYS A 352 -44.12 -57.65 -70.98
CA CYS A 352 -44.72 -58.72 -70.22
C CYS A 352 -45.95 -58.24 -69.44
N TYR A 353 -46.98 -59.06 -69.37
CA TYR A 353 -48.10 -58.90 -68.44
C TYR A 353 -47.91 -59.83 -67.25
N ARG A 354 -48.45 -59.41 -66.10
CA ARG A 354 -48.52 -60.28 -64.92
C ARG A 354 -49.81 -61.10 -64.97
N SER A 355 -49.66 -62.42 -65.04
CA SER A 355 -50.81 -63.33 -65.01
C SER A 355 -51.51 -63.29 -63.65
N GLU A 356 -52.84 -63.20 -63.66
CA GLU A 356 -53.68 -63.27 -62.45
C GLU A 356 -53.75 -64.70 -61.88
N SER A 357 -53.47 -65.73 -62.69
CA SER A 357 -53.61 -67.13 -62.27
C SER A 357 -52.46 -67.63 -61.39
N ASP A 358 -51.23 -67.17 -61.64
CA ASP A 358 -50.04 -67.62 -60.93
C ASP A 358 -49.08 -66.49 -60.50
N GLY A 359 -49.39 -65.24 -60.86
CA GLY A 359 -48.60 -64.07 -60.51
C GLY A 359 -47.27 -63.94 -61.25
N LYS A 360 -47.02 -64.77 -62.28
CA LYS A 360 -45.78 -64.74 -63.07
C LYS A 360 -45.90 -63.83 -64.28
N MET A 361 -44.73 -63.45 -64.81
CA MET A 361 -44.62 -62.59 -65.99
C MET A 361 -44.60 -63.42 -67.27
N TYR A 362 -45.52 -63.13 -68.19
CA TYR A 362 -45.63 -63.73 -69.51
C TYR A 362 -45.57 -62.64 -70.58
N LYS A 363 -45.12 -62.97 -71.80
CA LYS A 363 -45.10 -62.00 -72.90
C LYS A 363 -46.51 -61.46 -73.17
N THR A 364 -46.65 -60.14 -73.25
CA THR A 364 -47.93 -59.49 -73.59
C THR A 364 -48.06 -59.33 -75.10
N ASP A 365 -49.28 -59.41 -75.60
CA ASP A 365 -49.66 -59.05 -76.96
C ASP A 365 -51.05 -58.43 -76.97
N ALA A 366 -51.39 -57.75 -78.06
CA ALA A 366 -52.69 -57.16 -78.33
C ALA A 366 -53.75 -58.19 -78.81
N SER A 367 -53.48 -59.50 -78.72
CA SER A 367 -54.34 -60.52 -79.35
C SER A 367 -55.55 -60.94 -78.49
N ALA A 368 -55.52 -60.67 -77.19
CA ALA A 368 -56.59 -61.02 -76.27
C ALA A 368 -56.59 -60.10 -75.03
N GLU A 369 -57.76 -59.91 -74.43
CA GLU A 369 -57.89 -59.16 -73.17
C GLU A 369 -57.02 -59.77 -72.06
N SER A 370 -56.95 -61.11 -71.98
CA SER A 370 -56.21 -61.83 -70.92
C SER A 370 -54.69 -61.61 -70.95
N THR A 371 -54.12 -61.29 -72.10
CA THR A 371 -52.67 -61.01 -72.28
C THR A 371 -52.37 -59.51 -72.28
N SER A 372 -53.39 -58.67 -72.45
CA SER A 372 -53.29 -57.21 -72.54
C SER A 372 -53.80 -56.46 -71.31
N LYS A 373 -54.47 -57.12 -70.36
CA LYS A 373 -55.01 -56.50 -69.13
C LYS A 373 -54.01 -56.53 -67.96
N GLY A 374 -54.26 -55.69 -66.96
CA GLY A 374 -53.50 -55.70 -65.71
C GLY A 374 -52.14 -55.01 -65.79
N LEU A 375 -51.21 -55.45 -64.93
CA LEU A 375 -49.86 -54.89 -64.83
C LEU A 375 -49.03 -55.33 -66.03
N ILE A 376 -48.60 -54.34 -66.83
CA ILE A 376 -47.63 -54.52 -67.91
C ILE A 376 -46.31 -53.90 -67.46
N SER A 377 -45.22 -54.55 -67.82
CA SER A 377 -43.86 -54.08 -67.56
C SER A 377 -42.91 -54.65 -68.59
N VAL A 378 -41.73 -54.06 -68.74
CA VAL A 378 -40.71 -54.55 -69.65
C VAL A 378 -39.62 -55.29 -68.88
N CYS A 379 -39.26 -56.47 -69.37
CA CYS A 379 -38.15 -57.25 -68.85
C CYS A 379 -36.83 -56.52 -69.15
N THR A 380 -35.98 -56.29 -68.15
CA THR A 380 -34.73 -55.54 -68.36
C THR A 380 -33.52 -56.44 -68.55
N GLU A 381 -33.67 -57.76 -68.38
CA GLU A 381 -32.59 -58.74 -68.45
C GLU A 381 -33.06 -60.08 -69.06
N THR A 382 -32.14 -61.02 -69.20
CA THR A 382 -32.48 -62.39 -69.64
C THR A 382 -32.90 -63.23 -68.43
N ILE A 383 -34.13 -63.75 -68.44
CA ILE A 383 -34.70 -64.52 -67.33
C ILE A 383 -35.18 -65.87 -67.84
N SER A 384 -34.61 -66.95 -67.29
CA SER A 384 -35.11 -68.31 -67.55
C SER A 384 -36.46 -68.54 -66.87
N ILE A 385 -37.27 -69.44 -67.42
CA ILE A 385 -38.55 -69.84 -66.82
C ILE A 385 -38.40 -70.21 -65.33
N ASN A 386 -39.33 -69.75 -64.50
CA ASN A 386 -39.36 -69.90 -63.04
C ASN A 386 -38.26 -69.19 -62.24
N ASN A 387 -37.39 -68.41 -62.89
CA ASN A 387 -36.44 -67.54 -62.19
C ASN A 387 -37.04 -66.15 -61.95
N THR A 388 -36.55 -65.48 -60.91
CA THR A 388 -36.91 -64.09 -60.61
C THR A 388 -35.89 -63.16 -61.25
N GLY A 389 -36.37 -62.10 -61.88
CA GLY A 389 -35.54 -61.04 -62.44
C GLY A 389 -36.28 -59.71 -62.49
N ALA A 390 -35.57 -58.68 -62.96
CA ALA A 390 -35.97 -57.29 -62.91
C ALA A 390 -36.88 -56.89 -64.09
N PHE A 391 -37.95 -56.20 -63.74
CA PHE A 391 -38.93 -55.63 -64.64
C PHE A 391 -39.11 -54.13 -64.35
N ARG A 392 -39.18 -53.33 -65.41
CA ARG A 392 -39.42 -51.88 -65.32
C ARG A 392 -40.91 -51.59 -65.45
N LEU A 393 -41.49 -50.92 -64.45
CA LEU A 393 -42.93 -50.62 -64.41
C LEU A 393 -43.27 -49.19 -64.83
N VAL A 394 -42.35 -48.25 -64.62
CA VAL A 394 -42.58 -46.81 -64.77
C VAL A 394 -41.32 -46.08 -65.25
N ASP A 395 -41.52 -44.90 -65.85
CA ASP A 395 -40.51 -43.96 -66.36
C ASP A 395 -39.85 -44.37 -67.70
N ASP A 396 -38.75 -43.69 -68.02
CA ASP A 396 -38.04 -43.84 -69.28
C ASP A 396 -37.36 -45.21 -69.38
N PHE A 397 -37.63 -45.88 -70.49
CA PHE A 397 -37.03 -47.16 -70.86
C PHE A 397 -36.16 -46.99 -72.11
N THR A 398 -34.89 -47.34 -71.97
CA THR A 398 -33.95 -47.31 -73.10
C THR A 398 -34.02 -48.62 -73.87
N THR A 399 -34.38 -48.57 -75.15
CA THR A 399 -34.43 -49.70 -76.07
C THR A 399 -33.92 -49.30 -77.46
N THR A 400 -33.98 -50.17 -78.44
CA THR A 400 -33.56 -49.89 -79.81
C THR A 400 -34.73 -50.07 -80.78
N GLY A 401 -34.63 -49.43 -81.95
CA GLY A 401 -35.64 -49.57 -83.00
C GLY A 401 -36.90 -48.73 -82.79
N LEU A 402 -36.86 -47.69 -81.95
CA LEU A 402 -37.96 -46.73 -81.85
C LEU A 402 -37.87 -45.69 -82.97
N THR A 403 -39.02 -45.16 -83.36
CA THR A 403 -39.17 -43.92 -84.12
C THR A 403 -39.42 -42.81 -83.12
N ALA A 404 -38.64 -41.72 -83.14
CA ALA A 404 -38.79 -40.61 -82.20
C ALA A 404 -40.18 -39.94 -82.34
N ASP A 405 -40.68 -39.39 -81.23
CA ASP A 405 -41.90 -38.58 -81.14
C ASP A 405 -43.18 -39.31 -81.61
N ARG A 406 -43.29 -40.61 -81.31
CA ARG A 406 -44.46 -41.45 -81.64
C ARG A 406 -45.07 -42.10 -80.41
N GLU A 407 -46.38 -42.29 -80.45
CA GLU A 407 -47.08 -43.15 -79.49
C GLU A 407 -46.87 -44.62 -79.84
N TYR A 408 -46.67 -45.45 -78.82
CA TYR A 408 -46.51 -46.89 -78.94
C TYR A 408 -47.66 -47.63 -78.26
N PHE A 409 -48.11 -48.69 -78.90
CA PHE A 409 -49.17 -49.60 -78.46
C PHE A 409 -48.61 -51.00 -78.27
N LEU A 410 -49.36 -51.86 -77.56
CA LEU A 410 -49.08 -53.30 -77.58
C LEU A 410 -49.15 -53.84 -79.01
N SER A 411 -48.19 -54.69 -79.37
CA SER A 411 -48.15 -55.37 -80.66
C SER A 411 -48.97 -56.66 -80.61
N THR A 412 -49.51 -57.10 -81.75
CA THR A 412 -50.04 -58.46 -81.90
C THR A 412 -48.93 -59.53 -81.85
N THR A 413 -47.66 -59.12 -81.95
CA THR A 413 -46.50 -59.99 -81.70
C THR A 413 -46.19 -60.03 -80.20
N ALA A 414 -46.24 -61.22 -79.60
CA ALA A 414 -45.95 -61.44 -78.19
C ALA A 414 -44.57 -60.89 -77.77
N GLY A 415 -44.57 -60.02 -76.75
CA GLY A 415 -43.38 -59.41 -76.18
C GLY A 415 -42.97 -58.10 -76.84
N ALA A 416 -43.71 -57.63 -77.85
CA ALA A 416 -43.35 -56.45 -78.63
C ALA A 416 -44.33 -55.29 -78.47
N ILE A 417 -43.85 -54.09 -78.80
CA ILE A 417 -44.64 -52.87 -78.96
C ILE A 417 -44.53 -52.36 -80.39
N THR A 418 -45.50 -51.56 -80.81
CA THR A 418 -45.58 -51.03 -82.16
C THR A 418 -46.03 -49.57 -82.16
N SER A 419 -45.53 -48.76 -83.09
CA SER A 419 -46.02 -47.40 -83.31
C SER A 419 -47.28 -47.35 -84.18
N THR A 420 -47.71 -48.50 -84.71
CA THR A 420 -48.94 -48.64 -85.49
C THR A 420 -50.04 -49.18 -84.58
N LYS A 421 -51.11 -48.39 -84.41
CA LYS A 421 -52.28 -48.79 -83.64
C LYS A 421 -52.88 -50.11 -84.20
N PRO A 422 -53.17 -51.12 -83.36
CA PRO A 422 -53.90 -52.33 -83.76
C PRO A 422 -55.26 -51.98 -84.41
N THR A 423 -55.69 -52.75 -85.41
CA THR A 423 -56.92 -52.48 -86.21
C THR A 423 -57.77 -53.70 -86.52
N GLY A 424 -57.29 -54.91 -86.22
CA GLY A 424 -58.03 -56.15 -86.42
C GLY A 424 -59.21 -56.27 -85.46
N SER A 425 -60.27 -56.95 -85.91
CA SER A 425 -61.37 -57.36 -85.04
C SER A 425 -60.82 -58.26 -83.92
N SER A 426 -61.19 -57.97 -82.68
CA SER A 426 -60.70 -58.62 -81.44
C SER A 426 -59.27 -58.28 -81.02
N GLU A 427 -58.63 -57.29 -81.66
CA GLU A 427 -57.36 -56.74 -81.17
C GLU A 427 -57.59 -55.71 -80.05
N ILE A 428 -56.68 -55.67 -79.08
CA ILE A 428 -56.69 -54.72 -77.97
C ILE A 428 -55.83 -53.51 -78.29
N VAL A 429 -56.43 -52.32 -78.26
CA VAL A 429 -55.70 -51.06 -78.31
C VAL A 429 -55.37 -50.63 -76.89
N ARG A 430 -54.10 -50.82 -76.49
CA ARG A 430 -53.55 -50.31 -75.23
C ARG A 430 -52.28 -49.52 -75.49
N SER A 431 -52.31 -48.25 -75.12
CA SER A 431 -51.15 -47.36 -75.21
C SER A 431 -50.13 -47.68 -74.12
N VAL A 432 -48.86 -47.74 -74.50
CA VAL A 432 -47.72 -48.10 -73.66
C VAL A 432 -46.90 -46.87 -73.28
N GLY A 433 -46.81 -45.87 -74.17
CA GLY A 433 -46.04 -44.67 -73.93
C GLY A 433 -45.71 -43.90 -75.21
N TYR A 434 -44.84 -42.89 -75.05
CA TYR A 434 -44.36 -42.04 -76.15
C TYR A 434 -42.85 -42.12 -76.24
N SER A 435 -42.31 -42.27 -77.45
CA SER A 435 -40.87 -42.19 -77.67
C SER A 435 -40.41 -40.74 -77.61
N THR A 436 -39.36 -40.48 -76.83
CA THR A 436 -38.69 -39.16 -76.77
C THR A 436 -37.47 -39.11 -77.69
N SER A 437 -37.00 -40.27 -78.15
CA SER A 437 -35.93 -40.41 -79.13
C SER A 437 -36.03 -41.76 -79.86
N THR A 438 -35.06 -42.10 -80.71
CA THR A 438 -34.96 -43.42 -81.33
C THR A 438 -34.55 -44.54 -80.36
N THR A 439 -34.18 -44.17 -79.12
CA THR A 439 -33.71 -45.11 -78.10
C THR A 439 -34.41 -45.00 -76.77
N ASN A 440 -35.25 -44.00 -76.55
CA ASN A 440 -35.91 -43.78 -75.27
C ASN A 440 -37.44 -43.75 -75.44
N LEU A 441 -38.11 -44.60 -74.67
CA LEU A 441 -39.56 -44.65 -74.54
C LEU A 441 -39.95 -44.18 -73.15
N HIS A 442 -40.70 -43.07 -73.07
CA HIS A 442 -41.35 -42.68 -71.83
C HIS A 442 -42.53 -43.62 -71.58
N VAL A 443 -42.35 -44.58 -70.66
CA VAL A 443 -43.35 -45.62 -70.39
C VAL A 443 -44.45 -45.04 -69.49
N LYS A 444 -45.65 -44.92 -70.07
CA LYS A 444 -46.86 -44.51 -69.37
C LYS A 444 -48.00 -45.41 -69.84
N ILE A 445 -48.01 -46.63 -69.32
CA ILE A 445 -48.98 -47.64 -69.71
C ILE A 445 -50.37 -47.17 -69.28
N SER A 446 -51.28 -47.08 -70.26
CA SER A 446 -52.66 -46.71 -70.02
C SER A 446 -53.34 -47.75 -69.11
N THR A 447 -54.07 -47.28 -68.09
CA THR A 447 -54.92 -48.13 -67.25
C THR A 447 -56.21 -48.54 -67.97
N THR A 448 -56.57 -47.82 -69.03
CA THR A 448 -57.70 -48.14 -69.92
C THR A 448 -57.21 -48.78 -71.21
N TYR A 449 -58.01 -49.68 -71.77
CA TYR A 449 -57.80 -50.29 -73.08
C TYR A 449 -59.14 -50.40 -73.81
N ILE A 450 -59.09 -50.52 -75.13
CA ILE A 450 -60.27 -50.67 -75.98
C ILE A 450 -60.12 -51.97 -76.76
N GLU A 451 -61.10 -52.87 -76.64
CA GLU A 451 -61.24 -54.00 -77.55
C GLU A 451 -61.95 -53.55 -78.82
N LEU A 452 -61.38 -53.85 -79.98
CA LEU A 452 -62.00 -53.55 -81.26
C LEU A 452 -63.03 -54.61 -81.59
N VAL A 453 -64.31 -54.24 -81.53
CA VAL A 453 -65.41 -55.04 -82.09
C VAL A 453 -65.59 -54.67 -83.56
N ALA A 454 -65.90 -55.66 -84.39
CA ALA A 454 -66.13 -55.49 -85.83
C ALA A 454 -67.33 -54.57 -86.13
#